data_AF-A0A842UYD6-F1
#
_entry.id   AF-A0A842UYD6-F1
#
_cell.length_a   1.000
_cell.length_b   1.000
_cell.length_c   1.000
_cell.angle_alpha   90.00
_cell.angle_beta   90.00
_cell.angle_gamma   90.00
#
_symmetry.space_group_name_H-M   'P 1'
#
loop_
_entity.id
_entity.type
_entity.pdbx_description
1 polymer ?
#
loop_
_entity_poly.entity_id
_entity_poly.type
_entity_poly.pdbx_seq_one_letter_code
_entity_poly.pdbx_strand_id
1 'polypeptide(L)'
;MTSSNDDHEPEASIQGSRVGSDTSMLQKELKMLGITLIILFAGFQTVFYKEPLLSNIRIVLSISWMLLPGFFCMYYWSQKLDFLERLVAGAALSAALIGIASYYVGLMGIHVKYHLAILPAALLAVGISVAVKSQKRKKKLDKTA
;
A
#
# COMPACT_ATOMS: atom_id res chain seq x y z
N MET A 1 34.47 -50.85 -28.71
CA MET A 1 33.73 -51.78 -27.83
C MET A 1 34.09 -51.36 -26.42
N THR A 2 33.28 -50.68 -25.61
CA THR A 2 31.84 -50.81 -25.26
C THR A 2 31.27 -49.41 -24.94
N SER A 3 30.19 -48.96 -25.60
CA SER A 3 28.78 -48.94 -25.10
C SER A 3 28.59 -48.06 -23.86
N SER A 4 28.15 -46.82 -24.02
CA SER A 4 26.74 -46.36 -23.92
C SER A 4 26.20 -46.42 -22.49
N ASN A 5 25.97 -45.26 -21.89
CA ASN A 5 24.66 -44.96 -21.31
C ASN A 5 24.45 -43.46 -21.14
N ASP A 6 23.37 -43.01 -21.78
CA ASP A 6 22.68 -41.77 -21.55
C ASP A 6 22.24 -41.66 -20.10
N ASP A 7 22.44 -40.50 -19.48
CA ASP A 7 21.60 -40.04 -18.38
C ASP A 7 21.16 -38.61 -18.70
N HIS A 8 20.03 -38.57 -19.40
CA HIS A 8 19.06 -37.50 -19.31
C HIS A 8 18.71 -37.25 -17.84
N GLU A 9 18.94 -36.03 -17.35
CA GLU A 9 18.01 -35.45 -16.38
C GLU A 9 17.72 -33.98 -16.70
N PRO A 10 16.48 -33.54 -16.45
CA PRO A 10 15.83 -32.48 -17.20
C PRO A 10 16.05 -31.11 -16.58
N GLU A 11 16.28 -30.11 -17.45
CA GLU A 11 16.15 -28.70 -17.10
C GLU A 11 14.67 -28.37 -16.80
N ALA A 12 14.24 -28.70 -15.59
CA ALA A 12 12.94 -28.35 -15.04
C ALA A 12 12.89 -26.84 -14.74
N SER A 13 12.62 -26.04 -15.78
CA SER A 13 11.41 -25.22 -15.87
C SER A 13 10.82 -24.61 -14.57
N ILE A 14 11.58 -23.89 -13.75
CA ILE A 14 10.99 -23.02 -12.71
C ILE A 14 11.63 -21.63 -12.72
N GLN A 15 11.36 -20.85 -13.77
CA GLN A 15 11.67 -19.41 -13.72
C GLN A 15 10.62 -18.50 -14.38
N GLY A 16 9.42 -19.03 -14.68
CA GLY A 16 8.35 -18.28 -15.36
C GLY A 16 7.20 -17.75 -14.49
N SER A 17 7.04 -18.18 -13.23
CA SER A 17 5.72 -18.03 -12.55
C SER A 17 5.66 -17.00 -11.41
N ARG A 18 6.71 -16.23 -11.10
CA ARG A 18 6.67 -15.29 -9.97
C ARG A 18 6.14 -13.89 -10.29
N VAL A 19 6.08 -13.48 -11.56
CA VAL A 19 5.64 -12.12 -11.93
C VAL A 19 4.13 -12.02 -12.13
N GLY A 20 3.44 -13.13 -12.44
CA GLY A 20 1.98 -13.15 -12.67
C GLY A 20 1.11 -13.26 -11.41
N SER A 21 1.65 -13.72 -10.27
CA SER A 21 0.88 -13.92 -9.04
C SER A 21 0.61 -12.59 -8.30
N ASP A 22 1.60 -11.69 -8.27
CA ASP A 22 1.52 -10.45 -7.48
C ASP A 22 0.49 -9.45 -8.02
N THR A 23 0.31 -9.38 -9.34
CA THR A 23 -0.70 -8.49 -9.96
C THR A 23 -2.13 -8.92 -9.61
N SER A 24 -2.38 -10.23 -9.50
CA SER A 24 -3.70 -10.76 -9.13
C SER A 24 -4.07 -10.48 -7.68
N MET A 25 -3.08 -10.48 -6.76
CA MET A 25 -3.27 -10.12 -5.36
C MET A 25 -3.50 -8.61 -5.21
N LEU A 26 -2.71 -7.78 -5.89
CA LEU A 26 -2.88 -6.32 -5.88
C LEU A 26 -4.25 -5.90 -6.44
N GLN A 27 -4.73 -6.55 -7.51
CA GLN A 27 -6.07 -6.30 -8.03
C GLN A 27 -7.18 -6.67 -7.04
N LYS A 28 -7.03 -7.80 -6.32
CA LYS A 28 -7.98 -8.20 -5.27
C LYS A 28 -8.00 -7.21 -4.11
N GLU A 29 -6.83 -6.79 -3.63
CA GLU A 29 -6.73 -5.79 -2.57
C GLU A 29 -7.29 -4.44 -3.01
N LEU A 30 -7.01 -4.00 -4.25
CA LEU A 30 -7.56 -2.76 -4.79
C LEU A 30 -9.10 -2.83 -4.90
N LYS A 31 -9.64 -3.98 -5.30
CA LYS A 31 -11.09 -4.21 -5.34
C LYS A 31 -11.69 -4.16 -3.93
N MET A 32 -11.04 -4.78 -2.94
CA MET A 32 -11.48 -4.70 -1.53
C MET A 32 -11.42 -3.27 -1.00
N LEU A 33 -10.36 -2.53 -1.32
CA LEU A 33 -10.20 -1.12 -0.93
C LEU A 33 -11.29 -0.23 -1.55
N GLY A 34 -11.67 -0.50 -2.81
CA GLY A 34 -12.80 0.13 -3.47
C GLY A 34 -14.15 -0.20 -2.82
N ILE A 35 -14.36 -1.46 -2.41
CA ILE A 35 -15.58 -1.86 -1.67
C ILE A 35 -15.63 -1.15 -0.32
N THR A 36 -14.52 -1.09 0.42
CA THR A 36 -14.42 -0.33 1.67
C THR A 36 -14.76 1.14 1.47
N LEU A 37 -14.30 1.76 0.37
CA LEU A 37 -14.64 3.14 0.03
C LEU A 37 -16.15 3.32 -0.18
N ILE A 38 -16.80 2.40 -0.89
CA ILE A 38 -18.25 2.43 -1.13
C ILE A 38 -19.03 2.27 0.18
N ILE A 39 -18.61 1.34 1.06
CA ILE A 39 -19.22 1.16 2.38
C ILE A 39 -19.07 2.43 3.22
N LEU A 40 -17.88 3.03 3.22
CA LEU A 40 -17.62 4.28 3.93
C LEU A 40 -18.49 5.43 3.38
N PHE A 41 -18.61 5.52 2.05
CA PHE A 41 -19.47 6.50 1.39
C PHE A 41 -20.94 6.33 1.77
N ALA A 42 -21.47 5.10 1.77
CA ALA A 42 -22.84 4.83 2.18
C ALA A 42 -23.09 5.19 3.66
N GLY A 43 -22.12 4.92 4.54
CA GLY A 43 -22.16 5.33 5.94
C GLY A 43 -22.21 6.86 6.10
N PHE A 44 -21.31 7.57 5.41
CA PHE A 44 -21.28 9.03 5.40
C PHE A 44 -22.54 9.64 4.78
N GLN A 45 -23.13 9.01 3.76
CA GLN A 45 -24.40 9.46 3.18
C GLN A 45 -25.56 9.34 4.16
N THR A 46 -25.54 8.34 5.02
CA THR A 46 -26.53 8.20 6.10
C THR A 46 -26.36 9.30 7.16
N VAL A 47 -25.12 9.57 7.58
CA VAL A 47 -24.81 10.57 8.62
C VAL A 47 -25.01 12.00 8.12
N PHE A 48 -24.57 12.29 6.90
CA PHE A 48 -24.61 13.62 6.27
C PHE A 48 -25.68 13.71 5.18
N TYR A 49 -26.86 13.14 5.41
CA TYR A 49 -27.95 13.13 4.43
C TYR A 49 -28.37 14.54 3.95
N LYS A 50 -28.18 15.57 4.78
CA LYS A 50 -28.55 16.96 4.46
C LYS A 50 -27.51 17.71 3.63
N GLU A 51 -26.31 17.17 3.47
CA GLU A 51 -25.24 17.80 2.72
C GLU A 51 -25.32 17.43 1.23
N PRO A 52 -24.85 18.31 0.32
CA PRO A 52 -24.76 17.98 -1.09
C PRO A 52 -23.81 16.78 -1.30
N LEU A 53 -24.19 15.86 -2.19
CA LEU A 53 -23.42 14.66 -2.53
C LEU A 53 -21.94 14.97 -2.82
N LEU A 54 -21.66 16.09 -3.48
CA LEU A 54 -20.30 16.51 -3.82
C LEU A 54 -19.42 16.76 -2.58
N SER A 55 -19.99 17.31 -1.52
CA SER A 55 -19.30 17.53 -0.23
C SER A 55 -18.94 16.20 0.41
N ASN A 56 -19.89 15.26 0.39
CA ASN A 56 -19.72 13.95 1.01
C ASN A 56 -18.67 13.09 0.30
N ILE A 57 -18.70 13.07 -1.04
CA ILE A 57 -17.67 12.42 -1.87
C ILE A 57 -16.30 13.00 -1.53
N ARG A 58 -16.18 14.33 -1.44
CA ARG A 58 -14.91 15.00 -1.12
C ARG A 58 -14.37 14.60 0.25
N ILE A 59 -15.22 14.52 1.27
CA ILE A 59 -14.81 14.12 2.61
C ILE A 59 -14.30 12.67 2.61
N VAL A 60 -15.07 11.75 2.00
CA VAL A 60 -14.72 10.34 1.93
C VAL A 60 -13.40 10.13 1.17
N LEU A 61 -13.23 10.78 0.01
CA LEU A 61 -11.96 10.77 -0.72
C LEU A 61 -10.80 11.35 0.08
N SER A 62 -11.02 12.43 0.83
CA SER A 62 -9.98 13.05 1.66
C SER A 62 -9.52 12.10 2.77
N ILE A 63 -10.45 11.43 3.44
CA ILE A 63 -10.14 10.44 4.48
C ILE A 63 -9.38 9.27 3.85
N SER A 64 -9.86 8.72 2.73
CA SER A 64 -9.18 7.60 2.07
C SER A 64 -7.78 7.96 1.56
N TRP A 65 -7.59 9.17 1.05
CA TRP A 65 -6.28 9.71 0.70
C TRP A 65 -5.32 9.72 1.89
N MET A 66 -5.84 10.09 3.06
CA MET A 66 -5.06 10.11 4.30
C MET A 66 -4.71 8.71 4.80
N LEU A 67 -5.54 7.70 4.55
CA LEU A 67 -5.34 6.32 5.01
C LEU A 67 -4.38 5.50 4.11
N LEU A 68 -4.35 5.81 2.81
CA LEU A 68 -3.52 5.15 1.80
C LEU A 68 -2.03 4.96 2.17
N PRO A 69 -1.29 5.98 2.63
CA PRO A 69 0.14 5.81 2.93
C PRO A 69 0.40 4.81 4.07
N GLY A 70 -0.45 4.78 5.10
CA GLY A 70 -0.33 3.82 6.18
C GLY A 70 -0.66 2.39 5.77
N PHE A 71 -1.70 2.21 4.93
CA PHE A 71 -2.00 0.91 4.33
C PHE A 71 -0.83 0.38 3.48
N PHE A 72 -0.24 1.26 2.66
CA PHE A 72 0.91 0.92 1.82
C PHE A 72 2.15 0.56 2.65
N CYS A 73 2.41 1.30 3.74
CA CYS A 73 3.48 0.95 4.68
C CYS A 73 3.29 -0.46 5.27
N MET A 74 2.08 -0.79 5.72
CA MET A 74 1.79 -2.11 6.30
C MET A 74 1.82 -3.23 5.25
N TYR A 75 1.48 -2.95 4.00
CA TYR A 75 1.64 -3.89 2.88
C TYR A 75 3.09 -4.36 2.74
N TYR A 76 4.06 -3.44 2.86
CA TYR A 76 5.47 -3.77 2.78
C TYR A 76 6.05 -4.34 4.08
N TRP A 77 5.58 -3.87 5.23
CA TRP A 77 6.12 -4.27 6.52
C TRP A 77 5.70 -5.69 6.91
N SER A 78 4.44 -6.06 6.69
CA SER A 78 3.91 -7.35 7.14
C SER A 78 3.04 -8.02 6.08
N GLN A 79 3.68 -8.88 5.29
CA GLN A 79 3.01 -9.64 4.23
C GLN A 79 2.00 -10.69 4.76
N LYS A 80 1.98 -10.97 6.06
CA LYS A 80 1.10 -11.99 6.68
C LYS A 80 -0.19 -11.44 7.30
N LEU A 81 -0.37 -10.13 7.39
CA LEU A 81 -1.60 -9.55 7.95
C LEU A 81 -2.75 -9.66 6.95
N ASP A 82 -3.94 -9.96 7.45
CA ASP A 82 -5.16 -9.96 6.65
C ASP A 82 -5.56 -8.52 6.28
N PHE A 83 -6.43 -8.36 5.27
CA PHE A 83 -6.79 -7.05 4.72
C PHE A 83 -7.34 -6.09 5.80
N LEU A 84 -8.24 -6.57 6.66
CA LEU A 84 -8.82 -5.76 7.74
C LEU A 84 -7.79 -5.32 8.77
N GLU A 85 -6.91 -6.23 9.19
CA GLU A 85 -5.83 -5.91 10.13
C GLU A 85 -4.89 -4.87 9.52
N ARG A 86 -4.54 -5.04 8.24
CA ARG A 86 -3.68 -4.10 7.51
C ARG A 86 -4.36 -2.74 7.34
N LEU A 87 -5.66 -2.70 7.12
CA LEU A 87 -6.44 -1.47 7.02
C LEU A 87 -6.49 -0.74 8.36
N VAL A 88 -6.82 -1.43 9.45
CA VAL A 88 -6.94 -0.82 10.78
C VAL A 88 -5.58 -0.39 11.31
N ALA A 89 -4.57 -1.26 11.24
CA ALA A 89 -3.21 -0.94 11.68
C ALA A 89 -2.57 0.14 10.78
N GLY A 90 -2.82 0.07 9.46
CA GLY A 90 -2.40 1.10 8.51
C GLY A 90 -3.06 2.45 8.78
N ALA A 91 -4.36 2.47 9.11
CA ALA A 91 -5.08 3.68 9.50
C ALA A 91 -4.47 4.33 10.75
N ALA A 92 -4.24 3.54 11.80
CA ALA A 92 -3.62 3.99 13.03
C ALA A 92 -2.20 4.53 12.79
N LEU A 93 -1.39 3.82 11.99
CA LEU A 93 -0.05 4.24 11.61
C LEU A 93 -0.07 5.55 10.83
N SER A 94 -0.97 5.70 9.86
CA SER A 94 -1.09 6.93 9.07
C SER A 94 -1.50 8.12 9.95
N ALA A 95 -2.49 7.92 10.83
CA ALA A 95 -2.92 8.95 11.77
C ALA A 95 -1.78 9.38 12.72
N ALA A 96 -1.00 8.43 13.24
CA ALA A 96 0.16 8.73 14.08
C ALA A 96 1.23 9.52 13.32
N LEU A 97 1.60 9.06 12.11
CA LEU A 97 2.60 9.73 11.28
C LEU A 97 2.18 11.15 10.91
N ILE A 98 0.92 11.33 10.50
CA ILE A 98 0.39 12.65 10.14
C ILE A 98 0.26 13.55 11.36
N GLY A 99 -0.17 13.01 12.51
CA GLY A 99 -0.26 13.77 13.76
C GLY A 99 1.10 14.29 14.21
N ILE A 100 2.11 13.42 14.25
CA ILE A 100 3.48 13.78 14.60
C ILE A 100 4.06 14.78 13.59
N ALA A 101 3.92 14.51 12.29
CA ALA A 101 4.44 15.40 11.27
C ALA A 101 3.75 16.77 11.28
N SER A 102 2.42 16.82 11.47
CA SER A 102 1.67 18.06 11.57
C SER A 102 2.14 18.91 12.75
N TYR A 103 2.47 18.29 13.90
CA TYR A 103 3.02 18.98 15.05
C TYR A 103 4.36 19.68 14.72
N TYR A 104 5.30 18.95 14.12
CA TYR A 104 6.61 19.52 13.76
C TYR A 104 6.52 20.58 12.68
N VAL A 105 5.68 20.37 11.67
CA VAL A 105 5.47 21.35 10.59
C VAL A 105 4.77 22.61 11.15
N GLY A 106 3.87 22.45 12.12
CA GLY A 106 3.27 23.57 12.85
C GLY A 106 4.30 24.40 13.61
N LEU A 107 5.28 23.77 14.26
CA LEU A 107 6.40 24.47 14.91
C LEU A 107 7.28 25.26 13.93
N MET A 108 7.35 24.85 12.66
CA MET A 108 8.09 25.58 11.62
C MET A 108 7.33 26.79 11.05
N GLY A 109 6.11 27.07 11.51
CA GLY A 109 5.31 28.22 11.07
C GLY A 109 4.65 28.04 9.70
N ILE A 110 4.65 26.81 9.15
CA ILE A 110 3.97 26.50 7.89
C ILE A 110 2.46 26.41 8.13
N HIS A 111 1.68 26.97 7.21
CA HIS A 111 0.22 27.02 7.32
C HIS A 111 -0.42 25.62 7.22
N VAL A 112 -1.22 25.29 8.25
CA VAL A 112 -1.89 23.99 8.44
C VAL A 112 -2.74 23.54 7.25
N LYS A 113 -3.25 24.49 6.44
CA LYS A 113 -4.04 24.21 5.24
C LYS A 113 -3.36 23.24 4.27
N TYR A 114 -2.04 23.29 4.15
CA TYR A 114 -1.32 22.44 3.21
C TYR A 114 -0.90 21.09 3.78
N HIS A 115 -0.94 20.92 5.12
CA HIS A 115 -0.41 19.72 5.79
C HIS A 115 -1.19 18.47 5.40
N LEU A 116 -2.53 18.60 5.32
CA LEU A 116 -3.44 17.51 4.98
C LEU A 116 -3.24 16.96 3.56
N ALA A 117 -2.70 17.75 2.63
CA ALA A 117 -2.43 17.30 1.26
C ALA A 117 -0.96 16.89 1.07
N ILE A 118 -0.03 17.70 1.59
CA ILE A 118 1.41 17.50 1.38
C ILE A 118 1.93 16.32 2.18
N LEU A 119 1.50 16.13 3.43
CA LEU A 119 2.04 15.07 4.29
C LEU A 119 1.71 13.66 3.78
N PRO A 120 0.46 13.32 3.41
CA PRO A 120 0.17 12.00 2.85
C PRO A 120 0.95 11.74 1.56
N ALA A 121 1.08 12.75 0.69
CA ALA A 121 1.84 12.64 -0.56
C ALA A 121 3.34 12.41 -0.30
N ALA A 122 3.94 13.15 0.64
CA ALA A 122 5.34 12.98 1.03
C ALA A 122 5.60 11.59 1.63
N LEU A 123 4.72 11.12 2.52
CA LEU A 123 4.78 9.78 3.10
C LEU A 123 4.71 8.68 2.04
N LEU A 124 3.81 8.84 1.07
CA LEU A 124 3.65 7.90 -0.03
C LEU A 124 4.91 7.88 -0.93
N ALA A 125 5.49 9.04 -1.23
CA ALA A 125 6.73 9.16 -1.99
C ALA A 125 7.93 8.50 -1.27
N VAL A 126 8.06 8.70 0.05
CA VAL A 126 9.08 8.04 0.86
C VAL A 126 8.85 6.52 0.89
N GLY A 127 7.61 6.08 1.09
CA GLY A 127 7.24 4.67 1.07
C GLY A 127 7.61 3.97 -0.24
N ILE A 128 7.26 4.57 -1.38
CA ILE A 128 7.63 4.07 -2.72
C ILE A 128 9.16 4.03 -2.88
N SER A 129 9.86 5.09 -2.47
CA SER A 129 11.32 5.17 -2.61
C SER A 129 12.04 4.07 -1.83
N VAL A 130 11.59 3.80 -0.61
CA VAL A 130 12.12 2.70 0.23
C VAL A 130 11.77 1.35 -0.38
N ALA A 131 10.54 1.16 -0.87
CA ALA A 131 10.10 -0.08 -1.51
C ALA A 131 10.97 -0.43 -2.73
N VAL A 132 11.21 0.54 -3.62
CA VAL A 132 12.06 0.35 -4.81
C VAL A 132 13.50 -0.02 -4.42
N LYS A 133 14.05 0.63 -3.38
CA LYS A 133 15.41 0.35 -2.90
C LYS A 133 15.52 -1.03 -2.23
N SER A 134 14.49 -1.45 -1.49
CA SER A 134 14.44 -2.75 -0.81
C SER A 134 14.35 -3.92 -1.80
N GLN A 135 13.54 -3.80 -2.85
CA GLN A 135 13.46 -4.83 -3.90
C GLN A 135 14.78 -5.00 -4.67
N LYS A 136 15.50 -3.89 -4.93
CA LYS A 136 16.83 -3.95 -5.56
C LYS A 136 17.85 -4.71 -4.70
N ARG A 137 17.76 -4.63 -3.37
CA ARG A 137 18.66 -5.37 -2.46
C ARG A 137 18.38 -6.87 -2.45
N LYS A 138 17.11 -7.29 -2.38
CA LYS A 138 16.75 -8.72 -2.44
C LYS A 138 17.21 -9.38 -3.74
N LYS A 139 17.02 -8.72 -4.89
CA LYS A 139 17.52 -9.21 -6.19
C LYS A 139 19.05 -9.32 -6.28
N LYS A 140 19.80 -8.56 -5.47
CA LYS A 140 21.27 -8.58 -5.49
C LYS A 140 21.82 -9.73 -4.63
N LEU A 141 21.15 -10.05 -3.51
CA LEU A 141 21.50 -11.18 -2.65
C LEU A 141 21.24 -12.52 -3.32
N ASP A 142 20.11 -12.70 -4.02
CA ASP A 142 19.80 -13.92 -4.79
C ASP A 142 20.74 -14.17 -5.97
N LYS A 143 21.49 -13.15 -6.42
CA LYS A 143 22.43 -13.28 -7.54
C LYS A 143 23.86 -13.60 -7.11
N THR A 144 24.12 -13.60 -5.81
CA THR A 144 25.46 -13.81 -5.23
C THR A 144 25.52 -15.07 -4.35
N ALA A 145 24.38 -15.76 -4.20
CA ALA A 145 24.26 -17.10 -3.62
C ALA A 145 24.15 -18.12 -4.76
#